data_AF-A0A7W7BPW0-F1
#
_entry.id   AF-A0A7W7BPW0-F1
#
_cell.length_a   1.000
_cell.length_b   1.000
_cell.length_c   1.000
_cell.angle_alpha   90.00
_cell.angle_beta   90.00
_cell.angle_gamma   90.00
#
_symmetry.space_group_name_H-M   'P 1'
#
loop_
_entity.id
_entity.type
_entity.pdbx_description
1 polymer ?
#
loop_
_entity_poly.entity_id
_entity_poly.type
_entity_poly.pdbx_seq_one_letter_code
_entity_poly.pdbx_strand_id
1 'polypeptide(L)'
;MLQGFKDFIMRGNVIDLAVAVVIGGAFTAIVTAIVDSIITPLVALFYQPTADGKVGPTLIGLYGQKVTFPLGGLLTAIISFLAVALVVYFVFVLPMNKWKERQAAKAGVVEEPVPAPTETELLIQIRDLLESQRGTAAAPTRSTEPPSPSI
;
A
#
# COMPACT_ATOMS: atom_id res chain seq x y z
N MET A 1 1.80 -12.16 32.27
CA MET A 1 1.41 -11.10 31.32
C MET A 1 2.53 -10.73 30.36
N LEU A 2 3.76 -10.50 30.83
CA LEU A 2 4.93 -10.20 29.98
C LEU A 2 5.21 -11.28 28.91
N GLN A 3 5.01 -12.56 29.26
CA GLN A 3 5.23 -13.68 28.34
C GLN A 3 4.16 -13.74 27.22
N GLY A 4 2.89 -13.57 27.56
CA GLY A 4 1.80 -13.47 26.57
C GLY A 4 1.89 -12.22 25.68
N PHE A 5 2.47 -11.14 26.17
CA PHE A 5 2.76 -9.94 25.37
C PHE A 5 3.93 -10.18 24.40
N LYS A 6 4.99 -10.86 24.84
CA LYS A 6 6.09 -11.30 23.96
C LYS A 6 5.57 -12.22 22.86
N ASP A 7 4.74 -13.20 23.19
CA ASP A 7 4.15 -14.15 22.23
C ASP A 7 3.17 -13.47 21.25
N PHE A 8 2.56 -12.35 21.65
CA PHE A 8 1.73 -11.52 20.78
C PHE A 8 2.56 -10.70 19.79
N ILE A 9 3.64 -10.06 20.24
CA ILE A 9 4.57 -9.31 19.38
C ILE A 9 5.30 -10.26 18.42
N MET A 10 5.72 -11.43 18.89
CA MET A 10 6.41 -12.44 18.07
C MET A 10 5.56 -13.00 16.92
N ARG A 11 4.28 -12.66 16.84
CA ARG A 11 3.36 -13.08 15.76
C ARG A 11 3.67 -12.44 14.39
N GLY A 12 4.81 -11.75 14.23
CA GLY A 12 5.36 -11.23 12.97
C GLY A 12 4.58 -10.05 12.40
N ASN A 13 3.32 -10.28 12.04
CA ASN A 13 2.40 -9.29 11.45
C ASN A 13 2.20 -8.03 12.32
N VAL A 14 2.34 -8.14 13.65
CA VAL A 14 2.20 -7.01 14.58
C VAL A 14 3.44 -6.11 14.56
N ILE A 15 4.64 -6.69 14.43
CA ILE A 15 5.90 -5.93 14.38
C ILE A 15 5.95 -5.11 13.10
N ASP A 16 5.63 -5.73 11.96
CA ASP A 16 5.68 -5.05 10.66
C ASP A 16 4.67 -3.89 10.60
N LEU A 17 3.46 -4.10 11.13
CA LEU A 17 2.46 -3.05 11.25
C LEU A 17 2.93 -1.93 12.19
N ALA A 18 3.48 -2.27 13.35
CA ALA A 18 3.99 -1.27 14.30
C ALA A 18 5.11 -0.43 13.69
N VAL A 19 6.06 -1.05 12.99
CA VAL A 19 7.15 -0.36 12.29
C VAL A 19 6.58 0.54 11.20
N ALA A 20 5.63 0.08 10.40
CA ALA A 20 5.00 0.88 9.36
C ALA A 20 4.33 2.15 9.92
N VAL A 21 3.61 2.05 11.03
CA VAL A 21 2.95 3.20 11.67
C VAL A 21 3.97 4.19 12.24
N VAL A 22 5.01 3.71 12.92
CA VAL A 22 6.04 4.57 13.52
C VAL A 22 6.83 5.31 12.44
N ILE A 23 7.26 4.61 11.39
CA ILE A 23 8.00 5.23 10.27
C ILE A 23 7.10 6.21 9.51
N GLY A 24 5.84 5.83 9.25
CA GLY A 24 4.87 6.72 8.60
C GLY A 24 4.65 8.03 9.36
N GLY A 25 4.52 7.94 10.69
CA GLY A 25 4.41 9.11 11.56
C GLY A 25 5.66 9.99 11.55
N ALA A 26 6.85 9.39 11.69
CA ALA A 26 8.12 10.11 11.67
C ALA A 26 8.37 10.83 10.34
N PHE A 27 8.07 10.17 9.21
CA PHE A 27 8.22 10.76 7.90
C PHE A 27 7.25 11.93 7.67
N THR A 28 5.99 11.78 8.08
CA THR A 28 4.99 12.85 8.02
C THR A 28 5.46 14.06 8.82
N ALA A 29 6.02 13.86 10.00
CA ALA A 29 6.57 14.95 10.82
C ALA A 29 7.70 15.72 10.11
N ILE A 30 8.60 15.02 9.41
CA ILE A 30 9.69 15.66 8.65
C ILE A 30 9.11 16.53 7.52
N VAL A 31 8.15 16.00 6.76
CA VAL A 31 7.56 16.77 5.65
C VAL A 31 6.77 17.96 6.18
N THR A 32 5.97 17.78 7.24
CA THR A 32 5.26 18.88 7.90
C THR A 32 6.23 19.96 8.37
N ALA A 33 7.35 19.59 8.99
CA ALA A 33 8.37 20.55 9.41
C ALA A 33 8.95 21.36 8.24
N ILE A 34 9.15 20.74 7.08
CA ILE A 34 9.60 21.45 5.86
C ILE A 34 8.52 22.41 5.35
N VAL A 35 7.26 21.96 5.33
CA VAL A 35 6.14 22.81 4.90
C VAL A 35 6.00 24.00 5.84
N ASP A 36 6.03 23.78 7.15
CA ASP A 36 5.91 24.83 8.15
C ASP A 36 7.09 25.81 8.12
N SER A 37 8.30 25.32 7.85
CA SER A 37 9.50 26.17 7.86
C SER A 37 9.72 26.94 6.55
N ILE A 38 9.21 26.44 5.42
CA ILE A 38 9.49 27.02 4.10
C ILE A 38 8.21 27.50 3.42
N ILE A 39 7.21 26.63 3.32
CA ILE A 39 6.00 26.91 2.53
C ILE A 39 5.06 27.85 3.26
N THR A 40 4.80 27.63 4.56
CA THR A 40 3.96 28.51 5.38
C THR A 40 4.43 29.97 5.38
N PRO A 41 5.72 30.29 5.61
CA PRO A 41 6.18 31.67 5.52
C PRO A 41 6.10 32.23 4.10
N LEU A 42 6.34 31.43 3.05
CA LEU A 42 6.15 31.90 1.67
C LEU A 42 4.70 32.24 1.37
N VAL A 43 3.74 31.43 1.83
CA VAL A 43 2.30 31.72 1.69
C VAL A 43 1.91 32.95 2.49
N ALA A 44 2.47 33.14 3.69
CA ALA A 44 2.23 34.31 4.53
C ALA A 44 2.77 35.62 3.92
N LEU A 45 3.77 35.57 3.02
CA LEU A 45 4.20 36.75 2.27
C LEU A 45 3.13 37.24 1.28
N PHE A 46 2.36 36.33 0.68
CA PHE A 46 1.31 36.67 -0.28
C PHE A 46 -0.06 36.91 0.39
N TYR A 47 -0.24 36.42 1.62
CA TYR A 47 -1.47 36.60 2.39
C TYR A 47 -1.16 37.24 3.75
N GLN A 48 -1.53 38.51 3.93
CA GLN A 48 -1.26 39.24 5.17
C GLN A 48 -1.98 38.61 6.38
N PRO A 49 -1.23 38.18 7.42
CA PRO A 49 -1.82 37.87 8.71
C PRO A 49 -2.39 39.15 9.34
N THR A 50 -3.56 39.09 9.97
CA THR A 50 -3.98 40.18 10.89
C THR A 50 -2.98 40.32 12.04
N ALA A 51 -3.06 41.43 12.79
CA ALA A 51 -2.15 41.77 13.89
C ALA A 51 -1.97 40.63 14.93
N ASP A 52 -2.90 39.68 15.01
CA ASP A 52 -2.85 38.50 15.88
C ASP A 52 -2.22 37.25 15.21
N GLY A 53 -1.58 37.39 14.05
CA GLY A 53 -0.99 36.28 13.28
C GLY A 53 -2.02 35.35 12.62
N LYS A 54 -3.31 35.70 12.70
CA LYS A 54 -4.41 34.91 12.13
C LYS A 54 -4.80 35.43 10.76
N VAL A 55 -5.01 34.49 9.86
CA VAL A 55 -5.21 34.74 8.44
C VAL A 55 -6.68 34.45 8.15
N GLY A 56 -7.52 35.48 8.02
CA GLY A 56 -8.89 35.35 7.53
C GLY A 56 -9.90 36.38 8.07
N PRO A 57 -11.15 36.35 7.58
CA PRO A 57 -12.14 37.39 7.85
C PRO A 57 -12.61 37.32 9.32
N THR A 58 -12.62 38.47 9.97
CA THR A 58 -13.23 38.66 11.29
C THR A 58 -14.69 39.06 11.10
N LEU A 59 -15.60 38.24 11.58
CA LEU A 59 -17.04 38.51 11.59
C LEU A 59 -17.49 38.79 13.03
N ILE A 60 -18.47 39.67 13.20
CA ILE A 60 -19.09 39.91 14.51
C ILE A 60 -20.09 38.78 14.73
N GLY A 61 -19.85 37.97 15.75
CA GLY A 61 -20.75 36.90 16.15
C GLY A 61 -22.06 37.45 16.73
N LEU A 62 -23.08 36.60 16.83
CA LEU A 62 -24.41 36.94 17.36
C LEU A 62 -24.40 37.61 18.75
N TYR A 63 -23.32 37.43 19.52
CA TYR A 63 -23.13 37.97 20.87
C TYR A 63 -22.17 39.17 20.93
N GLY A 64 -21.86 39.81 19.79
CA GLY A 64 -20.96 40.97 19.72
C GLY A 64 -19.46 40.64 19.84
N GLN A 65 -19.11 39.36 19.93
CA GLN A 65 -17.72 38.88 19.97
C GLN A 65 -17.12 38.85 18.56
N LYS A 66 -15.87 39.27 18.39
CA LYS A 66 -15.13 39.10 17.14
C LYS A 66 -14.76 37.63 16.94
N VAL A 67 -15.32 36.98 15.94
CA VAL A 67 -14.99 35.61 15.53
C VAL A 67 -14.12 35.66 14.29
N THR A 68 -12.88 35.23 14.38
CA THR A 68 -11.93 35.19 13.26
C THR A 68 -11.94 33.79 12.65
N PHE A 69 -12.28 33.68 11.37
CA PHE A 69 -12.20 32.42 10.63
C PHE A 69 -10.77 32.22 10.11
N PRO A 70 -9.99 31.23 10.61
CA PRO A 70 -8.60 31.05 10.22
C PRO A 70 -8.50 30.31 8.88
N LEU A 71 -8.76 31.01 7.78
CA LEU A 71 -8.61 30.48 6.42
C LEU A 71 -7.15 30.13 6.09
N GLY A 72 -6.17 30.82 6.68
CA GLY A 72 -4.75 30.49 6.45
C GLY A 72 -4.35 29.14 7.03
N GLY A 73 -4.88 28.75 8.20
CA GLY A 73 -4.62 27.42 8.76
C GLY A 73 -5.14 26.30 7.85
N LEU A 74 -6.32 26.51 7.26
CA LEU A 74 -6.90 25.59 6.28
C LEU A 74 -6.04 25.51 5.00
N LEU A 75 -5.63 26.65 4.46
CA LEU A 75 -4.80 26.70 3.25
C LEU A 75 -3.44 26.02 3.48
N THR A 76 -2.78 26.32 4.60
CA THR A 76 -1.53 25.66 5.00
C THR A 76 -1.71 24.15 5.15
N ALA A 77 -2.81 23.69 5.76
CA ALA A 77 -3.09 22.26 5.91
C ALA A 77 -3.26 21.57 4.55
N ILE A 78 -3.96 22.20 3.59
CA ILE A 78 -4.13 21.67 2.23
C ILE A 78 -2.78 21.58 1.52
N ILE A 79 -1.96 22.63 1.61
CA ILE A 79 -0.64 22.66 0.98
C ILE A 79 0.28 21.60 1.61
N SER A 80 0.25 21.45 2.93
CA SER A 80 1.00 20.41 3.64
C SER A 80 0.60 19.01 3.20
N PHE A 81 -0.70 18.74 3.11
CA PHE A 81 -1.22 17.47 2.62
C PHE A 81 -0.74 17.16 1.20
N LEU A 82 -0.82 18.14 0.29
CA LEU A 82 -0.36 17.97 -1.09
C LEU A 82 1.15 17.76 -1.17
N ALA A 83 1.94 18.48 -0.35
CA ALA A 83 3.38 18.30 -0.29
C ALA A 83 3.76 16.89 0.19
N VAL A 84 3.14 16.39 1.27
CA VAL A 84 3.33 15.02 1.76
C VAL A 84 2.98 14.00 0.68
N ALA A 85 1.82 14.13 0.05
CA ALA A 85 1.38 13.22 -1.00
C ALA A 85 2.36 13.20 -2.19
N LEU A 86 2.85 14.37 -2.60
CA LEU A 86 3.78 14.51 -3.73
C LEU A 86 5.14 13.88 -3.40
N VAL A 87 5.68 14.13 -2.21
CA VAL A 87 6.95 13.52 -1.77
C VAL A 87 6.80 12.00 -1.67
N VAL A 88 5.73 11.49 -1.05
CA VAL A 88 5.49 10.04 -0.95
C VAL A 88 5.37 9.41 -2.33
N TYR A 89 4.66 10.06 -3.25
CA TYR A 89 4.53 9.59 -4.63
C TYR A 89 5.88 9.53 -5.35
N PHE A 90 6.68 10.60 -5.30
CA PHE A 90 7.97 10.63 -6.00
C PHE A 90 9.04 9.73 -5.38
N VAL A 91 9.08 9.60 -4.04
CA VAL A 91 10.12 8.85 -3.33
C VAL A 91 9.81 7.35 -3.22
N PHE A 92 8.54 6.96 -3.10
CA PHE A 92 8.17 5.56 -2.92
C PHE A 92 7.41 5.00 -4.12
N VAL A 93 6.34 5.66 -4.56
CA VAL A 93 5.44 5.11 -5.58
C VAL A 93 6.12 5.05 -6.96
N LEU A 94 6.72 6.15 -7.40
CA LEU A 94 7.36 6.25 -8.72
C LEU A 94 8.54 5.28 -8.90
N PRO A 95 9.51 5.15 -7.97
CA PRO A 95 10.59 4.18 -8.13
C PRO A 95 10.10 2.75 -8.00
N MET A 96 9.11 2.48 -7.13
CA MET A 96 8.51 1.16 -7.04
C MET A 96 7.80 0.78 -8.35
N ASN A 97 7.06 1.72 -8.96
CA ASN A 97 6.39 1.49 -10.24
C ASN A 97 7.42 1.26 -11.36
N LYS A 98 8.46 2.09 -11.44
CA LYS A 98 9.55 1.92 -12.42
C LYS A 98 10.32 0.61 -12.24
N TRP A 99 10.53 0.17 -10.99
CA TRP A 99 11.22 -1.08 -10.73
C TRP A 99 10.35 -2.29 -11.09
N LYS A 100 9.04 -2.24 -10.79
CA LYS A 100 8.06 -3.25 -11.24
C LYS A 100 7.97 -3.31 -12.76
N GLU A 101 7.87 -2.18 -13.44
CA GLU A 101 7.88 -2.09 -14.92
C GLU A 101 9.16 -2.68 -15.52
N ARG A 102 10.33 -2.42 -14.91
CA ARG A 102 11.61 -2.99 -15.36
C ARG A 102 11.71 -4.49 -15.10
N GLN A 103 11.11 -5.00 -14.04
CA GLN A 103 11.04 -6.45 -13.79
C GLN A 103 10.07 -7.14 -14.75
N ALA A 104 8.91 -6.54 -15.01
CA ALA A 104 7.97 -7.01 -16.02
C ALA A 104 8.59 -7.01 -17.43
N ALA A 105 9.31 -5.95 -17.80
CA ALA A 105 10.01 -5.86 -19.08
C ALA A 105 11.17 -6.86 -19.22
N LYS A 106 11.89 -7.16 -18.12
CA LYS A 106 12.94 -8.19 -18.11
C LYS A 106 12.39 -9.62 -18.12
N ALA A 107 11.17 -9.82 -17.64
CA ALA A 107 10.49 -11.11 -17.67
C ALA A 107 9.90 -11.44 -19.05
N GLY A 108 9.86 -10.49 -20.01
CA GLY A 108 9.39 -10.73 -21.38
C GLY A 108 7.91 -11.09 -21.50
N VAL A 109 7.16 -10.97 -20.40
CA VAL A 109 5.75 -11.31 -20.32
C VAL A 109 4.98 -9.99 -20.25
N VAL A 110 4.44 -9.58 -21.40
CA VAL A 110 3.31 -8.64 -21.45
C VAL A 110 2.11 -9.45 -20.98
N GLU A 111 1.95 -9.54 -19.68
CA GLU A 111 0.74 -10.09 -19.08
C GLU A 111 0.47 -9.24 -17.86
N GLU A 112 -0.78 -8.81 -17.73
CA GLU A 112 -1.37 -8.20 -16.53
C GLU A 112 -0.77 -8.81 -15.27
N PRO A 113 -0.64 -8.05 -14.16
CA PRO A 113 0.08 -8.50 -12.98
C PRO A 113 -0.40 -9.88 -12.58
N VAL A 114 0.29 -10.94 -13.02
CA VAL A 114 -0.06 -12.29 -12.66
C VAL A 114 0.44 -12.35 -11.23
N PRO A 115 -0.46 -12.31 -10.22
CA PRO A 115 -0.02 -12.58 -8.87
C PRO A 115 0.71 -13.92 -8.94
N ALA A 116 1.85 -14.06 -8.25
CA ALA A 116 2.43 -15.39 -8.05
C ALA A 116 1.27 -16.35 -7.76
N PRO A 117 1.15 -17.47 -8.52
CA PRO A 117 -0.10 -18.21 -8.59
C PRO A 117 -0.57 -18.42 -7.17
N THR A 118 -1.75 -17.87 -6.90
CA THR A 118 -2.27 -17.85 -5.53
C THR A 118 -2.23 -19.28 -5.00
N GLU A 119 -2.05 -19.48 -3.70
CA GLU A 119 -2.03 -20.84 -3.14
C GLU A 119 -3.22 -21.66 -3.65
N THR A 120 -4.35 -21.00 -3.89
CA THR A 120 -5.55 -21.54 -4.55
C THR A 120 -5.30 -22.02 -5.99
N GLU A 121 -4.65 -21.24 -6.85
CA GLU A 121 -4.28 -21.65 -8.23
C GLU A 121 -3.31 -22.83 -8.25
N LEU A 122 -2.33 -22.85 -7.34
CA LEU A 122 -1.42 -23.99 -7.20
C LEU A 122 -2.17 -25.24 -6.74
N LEU A 123 -3.11 -25.11 -5.80
CA LEU A 123 -3.95 -26.23 -5.35
C LEU A 123 -4.88 -26.75 -6.46
N ILE A 124 -5.39 -25.86 -7.33
CA ILE A 124 -6.17 -26.26 -8.52
C ILE A 124 -5.28 -27.04 -9.49
N GLN A 125 -4.08 -26.54 -9.78
CA GLN A 125 -3.12 -27.26 -10.65
C GLN A 125 -2.74 -28.63 -10.07
N ILE A 126 -2.52 -28.73 -8.76
CA ILE A 126 -2.23 -30.00 -8.08
C ILE A 126 -3.44 -30.95 -8.16
N ARG A 127 -4.66 -30.45 -7.97
CA ARG A 127 -5.89 -31.26 -8.11
C ARG A 127 -6.00 -31.84 -9.52
N ASP A 128 -5.82 -31.00 -10.53
CA ASP A 128 -5.98 -31.39 -11.93
C ASP A 128 -4.88 -32.40 -12.35
N LEU A 129 -3.64 -32.22 -11.85
CA LEU A 129 -2.56 -33.20 -12.01
C LEU A 129 -2.84 -34.53 -11.30
N LEU A 130 -3.47 -34.51 -10.12
CA LEU A 130 -3.86 -35.73 -9.41
C LEU A 130 -5.03 -36.46 -10.09
N GLU A 131 -5.97 -35.71 -10.68
CA GLU A 131 -7.09 -36.28 -11.44
C GLU A 131 -6.61 -36.95 -12.73
N SER A 132 -5.70 -36.31 -13.46
CA SER A 132 -5.08 -36.90 -14.66
C SER A 132 -4.25 -38.16 -14.35
N GLN A 133 -3.53 -38.20 -13.22
CA GLN A 133 -2.84 -39.42 -12.77
C GLN A 133 -3.81 -40.55 -12.40
N ARG A 134 -4.92 -40.22 -11.72
CA ARG A 134 -5.96 -41.21 -11.37
C ARG A 134 -6.65 -41.78 -12.61
N GLY A 135 -6.89 -40.96 -13.63
CA GLY A 135 -7.44 -41.42 -14.92
C GLY A 135 -6.50 -42.37 -15.68
N THR A 136 -5.19 -42.18 -15.55
CA THR A 136 -4.17 -43.01 -16.22
C THR A 136 -3.99 -44.39 -15.54
N ALA A 137 -4.20 -44.47 -14.22
CA ALA A 137 -4.13 -45.72 -13.46
C ALA A 137 -5.32 -46.69 -13.69
N ALA A 138 -6.38 -46.24 -14.38
CA ALA A 138 -7.60 -47.01 -14.60
C ALA A 138 -7.70 -47.69 -15.99
N ALA A 139 -6.66 -47.65 -16.82
CA ALA A 139 -6.66 -48.34 -18.12
C ALA A 139 -6.51 -49.86 -17.94
N PRO A 140 -7.46 -50.70 -18.42
CA PRO A 140 -7.49 -52.12 -18.12
C PRO A 140 -6.47 -52.90 -18.95
N THR A 141 -5.63 -53.69 -18.28
CA THR A 141 -4.88 -54.79 -18.86
C THR A 141 -5.86 -55.84 -19.44
N ARG A 142 -6.27 -55.68 -20.71
CA ARG A 142 -6.88 -56.77 -21.47
C ARG A 142 -5.78 -57.70 -21.97
N SER A 143 -5.55 -58.74 -21.16
CA SER A 143 -5.23 -60.11 -21.55
C SER A 143 -4.78 -60.32 -23.00
N THR A 144 -3.48 -60.54 -23.17
CA THR A 144 -2.90 -61.25 -24.31
C THR A 144 -3.43 -62.68 -24.33
N GLU A 145 -4.33 -62.99 -25.25
CA GLU A 145 -4.74 -64.37 -25.52
C GLU A 145 -3.66 -65.06 -26.37
N PRO A 146 -3.09 -66.20 -25.94
CA PRO A 146 -2.09 -66.92 -26.72
C PRO A 146 -2.76 -67.73 -27.84
N PRO A 147 -2.13 -67.86 -29.03
CA PRO A 147 -2.72 -68.61 -30.14
C PRO A 147 -2.74 -70.11 -29.83
N SER A 148 -3.90 -70.72 -30.03
CA SER A 148 -4.14 -72.16 -29.88
C SER A 148 -3.36 -72.97 -30.94
N PRO A 149 -2.49 -73.92 -30.58
CA PRO A 149 -1.90 -74.84 -31.54
C PRO A 149 -2.91 -75.92 -31.91
N SER A 150 -3.09 -76.11 -33.21
CA SER A 150 -3.90 -77.17 -33.79
C SER A 150 -3.20 -78.52 -33.72
N ILE A 151 -4.02 -79.57 -33.61
CA ILE A 151 -3.75 -81.03 -33.67
C ILE A 151 -3.56 -81.71 -32.32
#